data_AF-A0A956AW06-F1
#
_entry.id   AF-A0A956AW06-F1
#
_cell.length_a   1.000
_cell.length_b   1.000
_cell.length_c   1.000
_cell.angle_alpha   90.00
_cell.angle_beta   90.00
_cell.angle_gamma   90.00
#
_symmetry.space_group_name_H-M   'P 1'
#
loop_
_entity.id
_entity.type
_entity.pdbx_description
1 polymer ?
#
loop_
_entity_poly.entity_id
_entity_poly.type
_entity_poly.pdbx_seq_one_letter_code
_entity_poly.pdbx_strand_id
1 'polypeptide(L)'
;SARRVSGRFAQVERILAEDAQIIAAVWAAAEPGRRDEIEARLQSKGLRIDDRATTRFVLTWETDANDVDFHIFDKAFNHAYYSRRGLASGGELYADITTGYGPECFTIYDPRAFPYKLKAHYYSRGPMGHGAGKVQVIRHDGKGNLGIEDRPFVIMQDGAFVDLGVVKGDDAKPSKPVKAIAR
;
A
#
# COMPACT_ATOMS: atom_id res chain seq x y z
N SER A 1 19.91 12.45 -17.65
CA SER A 1 19.06 13.56 -17.16
C SER A 1 17.67 13.00 -16.93
N ALA A 2 17.32 12.64 -15.69
CA ALA A 2 16.00 12.11 -15.37
C ALA A 2 15.00 13.26 -15.32
N ARG A 3 14.00 13.25 -16.20
CA ARG A 3 12.84 14.14 -16.09
C ARG A 3 12.12 13.78 -14.80
N ARG A 4 12.34 14.59 -13.77
CA ARG A 4 11.60 14.59 -12.51
C ARG A 4 10.11 14.64 -12.84
N VAL A 5 9.35 13.63 -12.44
CA VAL A 5 7.92 13.57 -12.77
C VAL A 5 7.23 14.72 -12.04
N SER A 6 6.69 15.68 -12.78
CA SER A 6 6.15 16.93 -12.22
C SER A 6 4.98 16.68 -11.27
N GLY A 7 5.00 17.33 -10.10
CA GLY A 7 3.88 17.72 -9.22
C GLY A 7 2.82 16.67 -8.84
N ARG A 8 2.15 16.09 -9.84
CA ARG A 8 1.02 15.15 -9.73
C ARG A 8 1.44 13.71 -9.40
N PHE A 9 2.71 13.37 -9.60
CA PHE A 9 3.24 12.00 -9.41
C PHE A 9 4.44 11.94 -8.46
N ALA A 10 4.70 12.99 -7.67
CA ALA A 10 5.85 13.04 -6.78
C ALA A 10 5.86 11.86 -5.78
N GLN A 11 4.69 11.34 -5.40
CA GLN A 11 4.60 10.19 -4.49
C GLN A 11 4.80 8.84 -5.18
N VAL A 12 4.74 8.76 -6.52
CA VAL A 12 5.00 7.54 -7.29
C VAL A 12 6.43 7.06 -7.10
N GLU A 13 7.40 7.97 -6.98
CA GLU A 13 8.79 7.61 -6.70
C GLU A 13 8.93 6.85 -5.38
N ARG A 14 8.19 7.25 -4.33
CA ARG A 14 8.17 6.53 -3.05
C ARG A 14 7.52 5.16 -3.16
N ILE A 15 6.38 5.06 -3.85
CA ILE A 15 5.68 3.77 -4.07
C ILE A 15 6.61 2.79 -4.79
N LEU A 16 7.21 3.22 -5.91
CA LEU A 16 8.13 2.40 -6.69
C LEU A 16 9.40 2.02 -5.91
N ALA A 17 9.92 2.94 -5.10
CA ALA A 17 11.06 2.66 -4.24
C ALA A 17 10.72 1.58 -3.21
N GLU A 18 9.59 1.68 -2.52
CA GLU A 18 9.17 0.68 -1.53
C GLU A 18 8.87 -0.68 -2.19
N ASP A 19 8.22 -0.69 -3.35
CA ASP A 19 7.98 -1.92 -4.13
C ASP A 19 9.29 -2.59 -4.52
N ALA A 20 10.26 -1.82 -5.03
CA ALA A 20 11.57 -2.34 -5.41
C ALA A 20 12.31 -2.97 -4.21
N GLN A 21 12.21 -2.38 -3.02
CA GLN A 21 12.86 -2.88 -1.82
C GLN A 21 12.24 -4.20 -1.32
N ILE A 22 10.90 -4.31 -1.38
CA ILE A 22 10.18 -5.55 -1.02
C ILE A 22 10.44 -6.65 -2.05
N ILE A 23 10.38 -6.33 -3.35
CA ILE A 23 10.68 -7.29 -4.43
C ILE A 23 12.11 -7.81 -4.26
N ALA A 24 13.06 -6.94 -3.93
CA ALA A 24 14.44 -7.35 -3.67
C ALA A 24 14.57 -8.27 -2.44
N ALA A 25 13.81 -8.02 -1.37
CA ALA A 25 13.79 -8.90 -0.19
C ALA A 25 13.27 -10.30 -0.55
N VAL A 26 12.16 -10.37 -1.29
CA VAL A 26 11.60 -11.64 -1.79
C VAL A 26 12.59 -12.34 -2.71
N TRP A 27 13.22 -11.61 -3.63
CA TRP A 27 14.17 -12.18 -4.59
C TRP A 27 15.43 -12.70 -3.89
N ALA A 28 16.01 -11.94 -2.97
CA ALA A 28 17.18 -12.37 -2.21
C ALA A 28 16.90 -13.57 -1.31
N ALA A 29 15.68 -13.73 -0.80
CA ALA A 29 15.27 -14.92 -0.06
C ALA A 29 15.08 -16.14 -0.97
N ALA A 30 14.57 -15.94 -2.19
CA ALA A 30 14.40 -17.01 -3.18
C ALA A 30 15.72 -17.47 -3.82
N GLU A 31 16.67 -16.55 -4.00
CA GLU A 31 17.99 -16.80 -4.61
C GLU A 31 19.13 -16.27 -3.72
N PRO A 32 19.45 -16.92 -2.58
CA PRO A 32 20.45 -16.42 -1.63
C PRO A 32 21.84 -16.22 -2.23
N GLY A 33 22.22 -17.06 -3.21
CA GLY A 33 23.51 -16.95 -3.92
C GLY A 33 23.67 -15.70 -4.79
N ARG A 34 22.59 -14.95 -5.02
CA ARG A 34 22.59 -13.69 -5.79
C ARG A 34 22.33 -12.46 -4.92
N ARG A 35 22.29 -12.60 -3.60
CA ARG A 35 21.98 -11.49 -2.69
C ARG A 35 22.87 -10.26 -2.96
N ASP A 36 24.17 -10.46 -3.12
CA ASP A 36 25.13 -9.38 -3.36
C ASP A 36 24.86 -8.64 -4.69
N GLU A 37 24.48 -9.37 -5.74
CA GLU A 37 24.09 -8.80 -7.04
C GLU A 37 22.83 -7.94 -6.91
N ILE A 38 21.82 -8.47 -6.22
CA ILE A 38 20.54 -7.81 -5.98
C ILE A 38 20.75 -6.52 -5.17
N GLU A 39 21.55 -6.61 -4.11
CA GLU A 39 21.85 -5.48 -3.23
C GLU A 39 22.64 -4.40 -3.98
N ALA A 40 23.66 -4.76 -4.77
CA ALA A 40 24.39 -3.82 -5.61
C ALA A 40 23.48 -3.09 -6.60
N ARG A 41 22.50 -3.80 -7.18
CA ARG A 41 21.51 -3.21 -8.09
C ARG A 41 20.62 -2.19 -7.40
N LEU A 42 20.22 -2.43 -6.14
CA LEU A 42 19.44 -1.47 -5.35
C LEU A 42 20.28 -0.27 -4.92
N GLN A 43 21.50 -0.50 -4.46
CA GLN A 43 22.43 0.55 -4.03
C GLN A 43 22.74 1.53 -5.17
N SER A 44 22.83 1.05 -6.43
CA SER A 44 23.01 1.91 -7.61
C SER A 44 21.89 2.95 -7.80
N LYS A 45 20.73 2.73 -7.15
CA LYS A 45 19.55 3.62 -7.15
C LYS A 45 19.36 4.33 -5.81
N GLY A 46 20.29 4.20 -4.87
CA GLY A 46 20.17 4.72 -3.51
C GLY A 46 19.15 3.97 -2.63
N LEU A 47 18.83 2.72 -2.98
CA LEU A 47 17.89 1.86 -2.26
C LEU A 47 18.63 0.72 -1.55
N ARG A 48 17.92 0.03 -0.65
CA ARG A 48 18.43 -1.15 0.08
C ARG A 48 17.34 -2.20 0.23
N ILE A 49 17.70 -3.46 0.44
CA ILE A 49 16.70 -4.49 0.75
C ILE A 49 15.93 -4.09 2.02
N ASP A 50 14.60 -4.19 2.01
CA ASP A 50 13.78 -3.91 3.20
C ASP A 50 13.64 -5.18 4.04
N ASP A 51 14.55 -5.40 4.98
CA ASP A 51 14.51 -6.55 5.89
C ASP A 51 13.50 -6.37 7.06
N ARG A 52 12.59 -5.39 6.99
CA ARG A 52 11.56 -5.15 8.00
C ARG A 52 10.20 -5.71 7.59
N ALA A 53 9.38 -6.01 8.59
CA ALA A 53 7.99 -6.33 8.37
C ALA A 53 7.22 -5.06 8.00
N THR A 54 6.41 -5.12 6.95
CA THR A 54 5.55 -4.01 6.52
C THR A 54 4.14 -4.48 6.18
N THR A 55 3.15 -3.67 6.53
CA THR A 55 1.79 -3.77 5.98
C THR A 55 1.51 -2.48 5.23
N ARG A 56 1.25 -2.60 3.93
CA ARG A 56 0.96 -1.50 3.02
C ARG A 56 -0.46 -1.64 2.49
N PHE A 57 -1.16 -0.52 2.40
CA PHE A 57 -2.50 -0.40 1.85
C PHE A 57 -2.42 0.52 0.66
N VAL A 58 -2.92 0.06 -0.49
CA VAL A 58 -2.95 0.86 -1.72
C VAL A 58 -4.40 0.91 -2.19
N LEU A 59 -5.02 2.07 -2.03
CA LEU A 59 -6.37 2.36 -2.50
C LEU A 59 -6.29 2.97 -3.91
N THR A 60 -7.01 2.38 -4.86
CA THR A 60 -7.14 2.86 -6.24
C THR A 60 -8.60 2.86 -6.67
N TRP A 61 -9.02 3.81 -7.53
CA TRP A 61 -10.39 3.89 -8.03
C TRP A 61 -10.45 4.30 -9.51
N GLU A 62 -11.51 3.90 -10.19
CA GLU A 62 -11.61 3.88 -11.66
C GLU A 62 -12.07 5.22 -12.28
N THR A 63 -12.43 6.22 -11.48
CA THR A 63 -13.23 7.36 -11.96
C THR A 63 -12.64 8.71 -11.54
N ASP A 64 -12.24 9.50 -12.54
CA ASP A 64 -11.51 10.78 -12.46
C ASP A 64 -12.25 11.91 -11.70
N ALA A 65 -13.54 11.75 -11.41
CA ALA A 65 -14.37 12.75 -10.73
C ALA A 65 -14.76 12.35 -9.29
N ASN A 66 -14.13 11.32 -8.73
CA ASN A 66 -14.42 10.82 -7.39
C ASN A 66 -13.29 11.16 -6.43
N ASP A 67 -13.65 11.75 -5.31
CA ASP A 67 -12.76 11.99 -4.17
C ASP A 67 -13.03 10.87 -3.14
N VAL A 68 -12.10 9.92 -3.05
CA VAL A 68 -12.21 8.74 -2.20
C VAL A 68 -11.12 8.79 -1.14
N ASP A 69 -11.50 9.10 0.10
CA ASP A 69 -10.56 9.13 1.21
C ASP A 69 -10.37 7.73 1.80
N PHE A 70 -9.12 7.36 2.09
CA PHE A 70 -8.77 6.17 2.86
C PHE A 70 -8.78 6.47 4.36
N HIS A 71 -9.49 5.63 5.11
CA HIS A 71 -9.59 5.70 6.55
C HIS A 71 -9.09 4.39 7.16
N ILE A 72 -8.13 4.49 8.07
CA ILE A 72 -7.59 3.34 8.81
C ILE A 72 -7.69 3.58 10.32
N PHE A 73 -8.15 2.56 11.04
CA PHE A 73 -8.24 2.55 12.50
C PHE A 73 -7.41 1.43 13.08
N ASP A 74 -6.64 1.71 14.13
CA ASP A 74 -5.94 0.68 14.89
C ASP A 74 -6.81 0.04 15.99
N LYS A 75 -6.27 -0.95 16.71
CA LYS A 75 -6.96 -1.63 17.82
C LYS A 75 -7.38 -0.71 18.97
N ALA A 76 -6.72 0.42 19.14
CA ALA A 76 -7.00 1.42 20.16
C ALA A 76 -7.94 2.53 19.63
N PHE A 77 -8.52 2.32 18.43
CA PHE A 77 -9.40 3.26 17.75
C PHE A 77 -8.72 4.58 17.35
N ASN A 78 -7.38 4.64 17.33
CA ASN A 78 -6.71 5.76 16.68
C ASN A 78 -7.04 5.72 15.19
N HIS A 79 -7.28 6.89 14.63
CA HIS A 79 -7.76 7.05 13.26
C HIS A 79 -6.76 7.87 12.46
N ALA A 80 -6.39 7.37 11.28
CA ALA A 80 -5.67 8.13 10.26
C ALA A 80 -6.48 8.26 8.97
N TYR A 81 -6.39 9.45 8.37
CA TYR A 81 -7.06 9.88 7.13
C TYR A 81 -6.37 11.14 6.59
N TYR A 82 -6.87 11.74 5.49
CA TYR A 82 -6.21 12.85 4.79
C TYR A 82 -5.69 13.99 5.70
N SER A 83 -6.47 14.39 6.71
CA SER A 83 -6.10 15.51 7.61
C SER A 83 -5.22 15.08 8.79
N ARG A 84 -5.26 13.80 9.16
CA ARG A 84 -4.43 13.18 10.19
C ARG A 84 -3.74 11.95 9.61
N ARG A 85 -2.64 12.18 8.91
CA ARG A 85 -1.97 11.16 8.10
C ARG A 85 -1.24 10.07 8.88
N GLY A 86 -1.16 10.14 10.21
CA GLY A 86 -0.42 9.17 11.02
C GLY A 86 -1.25 8.54 12.14
N LEU A 87 -0.95 7.28 12.44
CA LEU A 87 -1.46 6.59 13.62
C LEU A 87 -0.48 6.71 14.78
N ALA A 88 -0.98 6.78 16.02
CA ALA A 88 -0.15 6.74 17.22
C ALA A 88 0.62 5.40 17.33
N SER A 89 0.06 4.32 16.78
CA SER A 89 0.72 3.02 16.69
C SER A 89 1.87 2.95 15.68
N GLY A 90 2.03 3.98 14.85
CA GLY A 90 2.93 4.00 13.70
C GLY A 90 2.19 3.76 12.39
N GLY A 91 2.79 4.28 11.32
CA GLY A 91 2.28 4.27 9.96
C GLY A 91 1.88 5.65 9.47
N GLU A 92 1.91 5.83 8.15
CA GLU A 92 1.69 7.11 7.49
C GLU A 92 0.89 6.93 6.20
N LEU A 93 -0.07 7.82 5.96
CA LEU A 93 -0.76 8.06 4.69
C LEU A 93 0.11 8.97 3.83
N TYR A 94 0.55 8.47 2.68
CA TYR A 94 1.36 9.17 1.69
C TYR A 94 0.88 8.79 0.30
N ALA A 95 1.05 9.68 -0.68
CA ALA A 95 0.22 9.68 -1.88
C ALA A 95 -1.24 9.94 -1.49
N ASP A 96 -1.61 11.21 -1.52
CA ASP A 96 -2.97 11.69 -1.28
C ASP A 96 -3.29 12.48 -2.55
N ILE A 97 -3.87 11.76 -3.51
CA ILE A 97 -4.17 12.29 -4.85
C ILE A 97 -5.68 12.46 -4.93
N THR A 98 -6.15 13.63 -4.52
CA THR A 98 -7.57 14.02 -4.56
C THR A 98 -8.07 14.35 -5.97
N THR A 99 -7.21 14.26 -6.99
CA THR A 99 -7.57 14.51 -8.40
C THR A 99 -7.09 13.39 -9.32
N GLY A 100 -8.00 12.59 -9.87
CA GLY A 100 -7.66 11.49 -10.79
C GLY A 100 -8.03 10.10 -10.26
N TYR A 101 -7.20 9.11 -10.60
CA TYR A 101 -7.46 7.68 -10.40
C TYR A 101 -6.88 7.11 -9.08
N GLY A 102 -6.53 7.97 -8.12
CA GLY A 102 -5.64 7.60 -7.01
C GLY A 102 -4.21 7.28 -7.51
N PRO A 103 -3.31 6.73 -6.66
CA PRO A 103 -3.61 5.99 -5.43
C PRO A 103 -3.56 6.81 -4.14
N GLU A 104 -4.26 6.33 -3.12
CA GLU A 104 -3.91 6.61 -1.72
C GLU A 104 -3.11 5.47 -1.10
N CYS A 105 -1.96 5.75 -0.49
CA CYS A 105 -1.12 4.71 0.10
C CYS A 105 -0.93 4.92 1.61
N PHE A 106 -1.02 3.84 2.38
CA PHE A 106 -0.71 3.85 3.81
C PHE A 106 0.26 2.74 4.14
N THR A 107 1.39 3.05 4.77
CA THR A 107 2.42 2.05 5.11
C THR A 107 2.66 2.04 6.60
N ILE A 108 2.61 0.84 7.19
CA ILE A 108 2.96 0.57 8.58
C ILE A 108 4.22 -0.30 8.59
N TYR A 109 5.29 0.23 9.17
CA TYR A 109 6.49 -0.56 9.49
C TYR A 109 6.31 -1.24 10.85
N ASP A 110 6.77 -2.48 10.96
CA ASP A 110 6.73 -3.31 12.17
C ASP A 110 5.33 -3.32 12.84
N PRO A 111 4.28 -3.73 12.09
CA PRO A 111 2.90 -3.58 12.51
C PRO A 111 2.58 -4.39 13.77
N ARG A 112 2.09 -3.71 14.82
CA ARG A 112 1.81 -4.31 16.15
C ARG A 112 0.44 -3.97 16.74
N ALA A 113 -0.32 -3.10 16.07
CA ALA A 113 -1.60 -2.58 16.56
C ALA A 113 -2.81 -3.19 15.85
N PHE A 114 -2.67 -4.43 15.38
CA PHE A 114 -3.78 -5.21 14.86
C PHE A 114 -4.89 -5.40 15.90
N PRO A 115 -6.16 -5.53 15.47
CA PRO A 115 -6.61 -5.46 14.08
C PRO A 115 -6.63 -4.03 13.53
N TYR A 116 -6.38 -3.88 12.23
CA TYR A 116 -6.62 -2.62 11.52
C TYR A 116 -7.97 -2.69 10.81
N LYS A 117 -8.83 -1.71 11.04
CA LYS A 117 -10.12 -1.58 10.34
C LYS A 117 -9.99 -0.58 9.21
N LEU A 118 -10.47 -0.95 8.04
CA LEU A 118 -10.32 -0.17 6.82
C LEU A 118 -11.67 0.37 6.36
N LYS A 119 -11.73 1.63 5.98
CA LYS A 119 -12.91 2.24 5.36
C LYS A 119 -12.50 3.12 4.19
N ALA A 120 -13.36 3.18 3.18
CA ALA A 120 -13.31 4.22 2.15
C ALA A 120 -14.46 5.19 2.40
N HIS A 121 -14.18 6.48 2.34
CA HIS A 121 -15.21 7.52 2.42
C HIS A 121 -15.37 8.17 1.05
N TYR A 122 -16.60 8.25 0.58
CA TYR A 122 -16.92 8.74 -0.76
C TYR A 122 -17.48 10.15 -0.68
N TYR A 123 -16.66 11.16 -0.95
CA TYR A 123 -17.03 12.55 -0.69
C TYR A 123 -18.03 13.09 -1.73
N SER A 124 -17.86 12.77 -3.02
CA SER A 124 -18.74 13.25 -4.09
C SER A 124 -18.85 12.27 -5.26
N ARG A 125 -20.05 12.16 -5.83
CA ARG A 125 -20.30 11.49 -7.11
C ARG A 125 -19.73 12.27 -8.29
N GLY A 126 -18.92 11.58 -9.08
CA GLY A 126 -18.71 11.92 -10.47
C GLY A 126 -19.94 11.62 -11.35
N PRO A 127 -19.95 12.09 -12.61
CA PRO A 127 -21.08 11.97 -13.54
C PRO A 127 -21.49 10.51 -13.88
N MET A 128 -20.67 9.52 -13.49
CA MET A 128 -20.90 8.09 -13.73
C MET A 128 -21.87 7.43 -12.74
N GLY A 129 -22.29 8.13 -11.68
CA GLY A 129 -23.29 7.62 -10.74
C GLY A 129 -22.84 6.48 -9.82
N HIS A 130 -21.59 6.04 -9.89
CA HIS A 130 -20.98 5.08 -8.97
C HIS A 130 -19.47 5.28 -8.88
N GLY A 131 -18.90 4.93 -7.73
CA GLY A 131 -17.45 4.82 -7.54
C GLY A 131 -17.07 3.35 -7.37
N ALA A 132 -16.15 2.86 -8.18
CA ALA A 132 -15.60 1.51 -8.05
C ALA A 132 -14.09 1.58 -7.89
N GLY A 133 -13.55 0.69 -7.08
CA GLY A 133 -12.12 0.64 -6.81
C GLY A 133 -11.73 -0.61 -6.05
N LYS A 134 -10.50 -0.59 -5.54
CA LYS A 134 -9.98 -1.65 -4.69
C LYS A 134 -8.99 -1.10 -3.67
N VAL A 135 -8.90 -1.77 -2.54
CA VAL A 135 -7.73 -1.69 -1.66
C VAL A 135 -6.91 -2.95 -1.80
N GLN A 136 -5.64 -2.79 -2.13
CA GLN A 136 -4.66 -3.85 -2.08
C GLN A 136 -3.94 -3.82 -0.73
N VAL A 137 -3.96 -4.93 -0.01
CA VAL A 137 -3.23 -5.13 1.25
C VAL A 137 -1.98 -5.95 0.95
N ILE A 138 -0.82 -5.30 1.02
CA ILE A 138 0.49 -5.91 0.78
C ILE A 138 1.17 -6.12 2.13
N ARG A 139 1.55 -7.35 2.45
CA ARG A 139 2.25 -7.70 3.68
C ARG A 139 3.57 -8.37 3.39
N HIS A 140 4.63 -7.78 3.91
CA HIS A 140 5.99 -8.31 3.87
C HIS A 140 6.45 -8.61 5.30
N ASP A 141 7.15 -9.72 5.54
CA ASP A 141 7.61 -10.10 6.88
C ASP A 141 9.08 -9.77 7.17
N GLY A 142 9.79 -9.14 6.22
CA GLY A 142 11.23 -8.88 6.34
C GLY A 142 12.12 -10.07 5.97
N LYS A 143 11.54 -11.25 5.71
CA LYS A 143 12.25 -12.52 5.49
C LYS A 143 11.99 -13.09 4.10
N GLY A 144 11.46 -12.26 3.20
CA GLY A 144 11.13 -12.62 1.82
C GLY A 144 9.78 -13.30 1.64
N ASN A 145 8.93 -13.32 2.67
CA ASN A 145 7.54 -13.73 2.51
C ASN A 145 6.68 -12.52 2.17
N LEU A 146 5.86 -12.66 1.12
CA LEU A 146 4.95 -11.63 0.62
C LEU A 146 3.52 -12.18 0.50
N GLY A 147 2.57 -11.47 1.07
CA GLY A 147 1.14 -11.69 0.88
C GLY A 147 0.50 -10.48 0.23
N ILE A 148 -0.35 -10.71 -0.76
CA ILE A 148 -1.14 -9.66 -1.43
C ILE A 148 -2.60 -10.09 -1.39
N GLU A 149 -3.47 -9.21 -0.90
CA GLU A 149 -4.91 -9.41 -0.84
C GLU A 149 -5.61 -8.20 -1.48
N ASP A 150 -6.41 -8.45 -2.53
CA ASP A 150 -7.20 -7.41 -3.18
C ASP A 150 -8.62 -7.41 -2.60
N ARG A 151 -9.08 -6.23 -2.17
CA ARG A 151 -10.42 -5.99 -1.63
C ARG A 151 -11.18 -5.01 -2.53
N PRO A 152 -11.92 -5.50 -3.53
CA PRO A 152 -12.71 -4.64 -4.40
C PRO A 152 -13.90 -4.05 -3.64
N PHE A 153 -14.32 -2.85 -4.04
CA PHE A 153 -15.50 -2.19 -3.49
C PHE A 153 -16.26 -1.43 -4.56
N VAL A 154 -17.55 -1.19 -4.29
CA VAL A 154 -18.43 -0.32 -5.09
C VAL A 154 -19.20 0.57 -4.13
N ILE A 155 -19.27 1.86 -4.46
CA ILE A 155 -19.97 2.90 -3.69
C ILE A 155 -21.03 3.54 -4.59
N MET A 156 -22.28 3.50 -4.12
CA MET A 156 -23.46 3.98 -4.85
C MET A 156 -24.16 5.14 -4.15
N GLN A 157 -23.58 5.72 -3.10
CA GLN A 157 -24.21 6.78 -2.32
C GLN A 157 -23.19 7.83 -1.90
N ASP A 158 -23.55 9.09 -2.06
CA ASP A 158 -22.71 10.23 -1.70
C ASP A 158 -22.58 10.35 -0.18
N GLY A 159 -21.39 10.71 0.29
CA GLY A 159 -21.06 10.77 1.72
C GLY A 159 -21.05 9.42 2.43
N ALA A 160 -21.12 8.31 1.69
CA ALA A 160 -21.15 6.99 2.28
C ALA A 160 -19.75 6.52 2.69
N PHE A 161 -19.72 5.78 3.80
CA PHE A 161 -18.57 4.97 4.17
C PHE A 161 -18.80 3.54 3.68
N VAL A 162 -17.81 3.00 2.99
CA VAL A 162 -17.74 1.56 2.70
C VAL A 162 -16.76 0.90 3.65
N ASP A 163 -17.23 -0.17 4.28
CA ASP A 163 -16.39 -1.05 5.08
C ASP A 163 -15.53 -1.91 4.15
N LEU A 164 -14.21 -1.75 4.24
CA LEU A 164 -13.23 -2.50 3.47
C LEU A 164 -12.67 -3.69 4.27
N GLY A 165 -13.33 -4.02 5.38
CA GLY A 165 -13.02 -5.14 6.24
C GLY A 165 -11.92 -4.85 7.25
N VAL A 166 -11.46 -5.94 7.85
CA VAL A 166 -10.48 -5.93 8.94
C VAL A 166 -9.24 -6.70 8.50
N VAL A 167 -8.05 -6.20 8.85
CA VAL A 167 -6.79 -6.93 8.72
C VAL A 167 -6.35 -7.35 10.10
N LYS A 168 -6.30 -8.67 10.35
CA LYS A 168 -5.81 -9.23 11.61
C LYS A 168 -4.31 -9.54 11.52
N GLY A 169 -3.67 -9.68 12.68
CA GLY A 169 -2.24 -10.01 12.74
C GLY A 169 -1.90 -11.39 12.17
N ASP A 170 -2.78 -12.37 12.40
CA ASP A 170 -2.55 -13.77 12.01
C ASP A 170 -2.84 -14.05 10.53
N ASP A 171 -3.58 -13.15 9.87
CA ASP A 171 -3.92 -13.27 8.45
C ASP A 171 -2.67 -13.10 7.58
N ALA A 172 -1.52 -12.70 8.14
CA ALA A 172 -0.26 -12.47 7.44
C ALA A 172 0.45 -13.77 7.01
N LYS A 173 -0.22 -14.93 7.14
CA LYS A 173 0.33 -16.19 6.67
C LYS A 173 0.62 -16.09 5.17
N PRO A 174 1.89 -16.20 4.75
CA PRO A 174 2.24 -16.01 3.36
C PRO A 174 1.58 -17.06 2.47
N SER A 175 1.09 -16.61 1.31
CA SER A 175 0.99 -17.48 0.16
C SER A 175 2.40 -17.98 -0.16
N LYS A 176 2.52 -19.28 -0.44
CA LYS A 176 3.77 -20.03 -0.70
C LYS A 176 4.87 -19.18 -1.38
N PRO A 177 6.16 -19.37 -1.04
CA PRO A 177 7.26 -18.63 -1.66
C PRO A 177 7.11 -18.67 -3.18
N VAL A 178 7.08 -17.48 -3.78
CA VAL A 178 7.01 -17.34 -5.24
C VAL A 178 8.31 -17.94 -5.77
N LYS A 179 8.23 -19.12 -6.41
CA LYS A 179 9.36 -19.64 -7.18
C LYS A 179 9.57 -18.68 -8.33
N ALA A 180 10.64 -17.89 -8.29
CA ALA A 180 11.05 -17.08 -9.42
C ALA A 180 11.22 -18.02 -10.64
N ILE A 181 10.41 -17.84 -11.67
CA ILE A 181 10.62 -18.50 -12.95
C ILE A 181 11.71 -17.70 -13.64
N ALA A 182 12.96 -18.10 -13.44
CA ALA A 182 14.03 -17.69 -14.33
C ALA A 182 13.74 -18.29 -15.72
N ARG A 183 13.57 -17.42 -16.72
CA ARG A 183 13.80 -17.76 -18.12
C ARG A 183 14.88 -16.82 -18.64
#